data_AF-R7V5W1-F1
#
_entry.id   AF-R7V5W1-F1
#
_cell.length_a   1.000
_cell.length_b   1.000
_cell.length_c   1.000
_cell.angle_alpha   90.00
_cell.angle_beta   90.00
_cell.angle_gamma   90.00
#
_symmetry.space_group_name_H-M   'P 1'
#
loop_
_entity.id
_entity.type
_entity.pdbx_description
1 polymer ?
#
loop_
_entity_poly.entity_id
_entity_poly.type
_entity_poly.pdbx_seq_one_letter_code
_entity_poly.pdbx_strand_id
1 'polypeptide(L)'
;MTLRWKDSLKLFGGRFISKSLFLILRLIFLFIQKISWTVSGVSDVVDKNKELEELGKKPMAQALKLLWLNKFCFLLPPSLRDFMLQHDEYVDPEYVIQNDHVSLFFFDPHQDVAVFGEGKPGQKMWHTDTGDSFISMTLYRFSQRLIVMRMKEFHDLCASLPDPKKSIISLKKLYSLSNLTILI
;
A
#
# COMPACT_ATOMS: atom_id res chain seq x y z
N MET A 1 -6.95 26.02 22.78
CA MET A 1 -7.01 24.78 23.56
C MET A 1 -5.57 24.31 23.80
N THR A 2 -4.98 24.57 24.97
CA THR A 2 -3.59 24.20 25.28
C THR A 2 -3.56 22.75 25.76
N LEU A 3 -2.95 21.86 24.98
CA LEU A 3 -2.67 20.48 25.39
C LEU A 3 -1.82 20.50 26.66
N ARG A 4 -2.35 20.00 27.78
CA ARG A 4 -1.55 19.84 29.00
C ARG A 4 -0.46 18.82 28.70
N TRP A 5 0.77 19.15 29.09
CA TRP A 5 1.95 18.33 28.82
C TRP A 5 1.79 16.86 29.28
N LYS A 6 1.05 16.65 30.38
CA LYS A 6 0.70 15.32 30.90
C LYS A 6 -0.19 14.51 29.95
N ASP A 7 -1.14 15.15 29.27
CA ASP A 7 -2.02 14.49 28.31
C ASP A 7 -1.24 14.10 27.04
N SER A 8 -0.34 14.99 26.60
CA SER A 8 0.60 14.68 25.52
C SER A 8 1.49 13.47 25.86
N LEU A 9 2.12 13.45 27.04
CA LEU A 9 2.95 12.31 27.46
C LEU A 9 2.14 11.01 27.54
N LYS A 10 0.92 11.05 28.07
CA LYS A 10 0.05 9.87 28.15
C LYS A 10 -0.33 9.36 26.75
N LEU A 11 -0.64 10.24 25.82
CA LEU A 11 -0.94 9.90 24.42
C LEU A 11 0.28 9.29 23.72
N PHE A 12 1.46 9.90 23.87
CA PHE A 12 2.70 9.38 23.29
C PHE A 12 3.08 8.02 23.89
N GLY A 13 3.01 7.88 25.22
CA GLY A 13 3.26 6.61 25.90
C GLY A 13 2.31 5.51 25.46
N GLY A 14 1.00 5.81 25.35
CA GLY A 14 0.00 4.86 24.86
C GLY A 14 0.25 4.42 23.42
N ARG A 15 0.56 5.36 22.52
CA ARG A 15 0.91 5.06 21.12
C ARG A 15 2.19 4.23 21.02
N PHE A 16 3.18 4.53 21.86
CA PHE A 16 4.42 3.78 21.91
C PHE A 16 4.20 2.34 22.36
N ILE A 17 3.46 2.12 23.46
CA ILE A 17 3.12 0.78 23.95
C ILE A 17 2.34 -0.01 22.89
N SER A 18 1.34 0.63 22.26
CA SER A 18 0.55 0.01 21.19
C SER A 18 1.42 -0.38 19.99
N LYS A 19 2.33 0.50 19.55
CA LYS A 19 3.23 0.21 18.43
C LYS A 19 4.21 -0.90 18.78
N SER A 20 4.77 -0.90 19.98
CA SER A 20 5.67 -1.97 20.46
C SER A 20 4.96 -3.32 20.51
N LEU A 21 3.74 -3.38 21.06
CA LEU A 21 2.92 -4.60 21.06
C LEU A 21 2.63 -5.08 19.63
N PHE A 22 2.24 -4.16 18.74
CA PHE A 22 2.00 -4.48 17.34
C PHE A 22 3.24 -5.04 16.66
N LEU A 23 4.42 -4.48 16.88
CA LEU A 23 5.67 -4.98 16.30
C LEU A 23 5.98 -6.41 16.77
N ILE A 24 5.77 -6.71 18.06
CA ILE A 24 5.95 -8.07 18.60
C ILE A 24 4.96 -9.04 17.95
N LEU A 25 3.67 -8.71 17.91
CA LEU A 25 2.64 -9.55 17.28
C LEU A 25 2.90 -9.74 15.78
N ARG A 26 3.34 -8.68 15.10
CA ARG A 26 3.72 -8.74 13.69
C ARG A 26 4.90 -9.67 13.46
N LEU A 27 5.91 -9.68 14.33
CA LEU A 27 7.03 -10.62 14.20
C LEU A 27 6.57 -12.08 14.33
N ILE A 28 5.72 -12.38 15.32
CA ILE A 28 5.14 -13.71 15.51
C ILE A 28 4.31 -14.10 14.28
N PHE A 29 3.48 -13.19 13.79
CA PHE A 29 2.64 -13.41 12.61
C PHE A 29 3.47 -13.67 11.36
N LEU A 30 4.52 -12.86 11.09
CA LEU A 30 5.40 -13.06 9.94
C LEU A 30 6.12 -14.41 10.01
N PHE A 31 6.48 -14.87 11.21
CA PHE A 31 7.08 -16.18 11.40
C PHE A 31 6.11 -17.32 11.01
N ILE A 32 4.88 -17.27 11.52
CA ILE A 32 3.82 -18.23 11.18
C ILE A 32 3.49 -18.17 9.68
N GLN A 33 3.39 -16.96 9.14
CA GLN A 33 3.12 -16.72 7.72
C GLN A 33 4.20 -17.31 6.83
N LYS A 34 5.48 -17.14 7.19
CA LYS A 34 6.60 -17.73 6.45
C LYS A 34 6.47 -19.26 6.39
N ILE A 35 6.16 -19.89 7.52
CA ILE A 35 5.94 -21.34 7.57
C ILE A 35 4.74 -21.73 6.70
N SER A 36 3.62 -21.03 6.84
CA SER A 36 2.41 -21.26 6.05
C SER A 36 2.66 -21.13 4.55
N TRP A 37 3.43 -20.13 4.12
CA TRP A 37 3.78 -19.90 2.72
C TRP A 37 4.72 -20.97 2.16
N THR A 38 5.69 -21.42 2.95
CA THR A 38 6.54 -22.56 2.57
C THR A 38 5.72 -23.84 2.39
N VAL A 39 4.73 -24.09 3.25
CA VAL A 39 3.88 -25.29 3.13
C VAL A 39 2.87 -25.17 1.97
N SER A 40 2.36 -23.97 1.71
CA SER A 40 1.31 -23.74 0.71
C SER A 40 1.85 -23.50 -0.71
N GLY A 41 3.17 -23.48 -0.91
CA GLY A 41 3.79 -23.22 -2.21
C GLY A 41 3.70 -21.75 -2.68
N VAL A 42 3.26 -20.83 -1.82
CA VAL A 42 3.21 -19.38 -2.14
C VAL A 42 4.62 -18.85 -2.38
N SER A 43 5.59 -19.34 -1.63
CA SER A 43 7.00 -19.01 -1.83
C SER A 43 7.50 -19.39 -3.24
N ASP A 44 7.03 -20.52 -3.77
CA ASP A 44 7.45 -21.01 -5.09
C ASP A 44 6.95 -20.10 -6.22
N VAL A 45 5.77 -19.49 -6.06
CA VAL A 45 5.23 -18.53 -7.04
C VAL A 45 5.97 -17.20 -6.97
N VAL A 46 6.39 -16.76 -5.78
CA VAL A 46 7.23 -15.57 -5.65
C VAL A 46 8.57 -15.77 -6.37
N ASP A 47 9.19 -16.95 -6.24
CA ASP A 47 10.45 -17.24 -6.92
C ASP A 47 10.24 -17.41 -8.43
N LYS A 48 9.16 -18.07 -8.86
CA LYS A 48 8.77 -18.15 -10.26
C LYS A 48 8.49 -16.78 -10.89
N ASN A 49 7.93 -15.83 -10.14
CA ASN A 49 7.74 -14.46 -10.61
C ASN A 49 9.06 -13.71 -10.85
N LYS A 50 10.13 -14.06 -10.13
CA LYS A 50 11.48 -13.55 -10.41
C LYS A 50 12.03 -14.16 -11.70
N GLU A 51 11.91 -15.48 -11.86
CA GLU A 51 12.33 -16.17 -13.09
C GLU A 51 11.57 -15.66 -14.33
N LEU A 52 10.26 -15.42 -14.21
CA LEU A 52 9.46 -14.85 -15.29
C LEU A 52 9.94 -13.45 -15.68
N GLU A 53 10.38 -12.65 -14.70
CA GLU A 53 10.96 -11.33 -14.96
C GLU A 53 12.27 -11.42 -15.73
N GLU A 54 13.15 -12.37 -15.38
CA GLU A 54 14.40 -12.64 -16.10
C GLU A 54 14.13 -13.10 -17.55
N LEU A 55 13.05 -13.85 -17.75
CA LEU A 55 12.59 -14.31 -19.05
C LEU A 55 11.81 -13.25 -19.85
N GLY A 56 11.66 -12.03 -19.32
CA GLY A 56 10.92 -10.94 -19.96
C GLY A 56 9.41 -11.20 -20.09
N LYS A 57 8.86 -12.15 -19.31
CA LYS A 57 7.43 -12.46 -19.26
C LYS A 57 6.75 -11.63 -18.18
N LYS A 58 5.46 -11.32 -18.40
CA LYS A 58 4.65 -10.50 -17.49
C LYS A 58 4.48 -11.24 -16.13
N PRO A 59 5.07 -10.72 -15.05
CA PRO A 59 4.91 -11.29 -13.72
C PRO A 59 3.55 -10.89 -13.12
N MET A 60 3.13 -11.62 -12.08
CA MET A 60 1.85 -11.39 -11.42
C MET A 60 2.01 -10.48 -10.20
N ALA A 61 1.09 -9.53 -10.03
CA ALA A 61 0.97 -8.74 -8.82
C ALA A 61 0.37 -9.58 -7.69
N GLN A 62 0.72 -9.29 -6.44
CA GLN A 62 0.25 -10.03 -5.28
C GLN A 62 -0.86 -9.26 -4.57
N ALA A 63 -2.05 -9.84 -4.49
CA ALA A 63 -3.12 -9.31 -3.67
C ALA A 63 -3.00 -9.85 -2.23
N LEU A 64 -3.07 -8.93 -1.28
CA LEU A 64 -2.86 -9.17 0.14
C LEU A 64 -4.05 -8.63 0.92
N LYS A 65 -4.73 -9.48 1.67
CA LYS A 65 -5.80 -9.07 2.56
C LYS A 65 -5.26 -8.33 3.79
N LEU A 66 -5.86 -7.19 4.11
CA LEU A 66 -5.50 -6.42 5.30
C LEU A 66 -6.11 -7.05 6.56
N LEU A 67 -5.26 -7.54 7.47
CA LEU A 67 -5.71 -8.07 8.76
C LEU A 67 -5.65 -7.01 9.86
N TRP A 68 -4.52 -6.29 9.93
CA TRP A 68 -4.32 -5.27 10.94
C TRP A 68 -3.42 -4.15 10.42
N LEU A 69 -3.86 -2.91 10.58
CA LEU A 69 -3.09 -1.69 10.42
C LEU A 69 -2.68 -1.11 11.77
N ASN A 70 -1.41 -0.75 11.96
CA ASN A 70 -1.02 0.15 13.04
C ASN A 70 0.05 1.16 12.57
N LYS A 71 -0.41 2.36 12.25
CA LYS A 71 0.47 3.50 11.91
C LYS A 71 0.71 4.37 13.14
N PHE A 72 1.99 4.58 13.48
CA PHE A 72 2.37 5.39 14.64
C PHE A 72 2.08 6.88 14.42
N CYS A 73 2.39 7.39 13.22
CA CYS A 73 2.20 8.79 12.84
C CYS A 73 1.83 8.89 11.36
N PHE A 74 0.68 9.48 11.04
CA PHE A 74 0.20 9.67 9.67
C PHE A 74 1.04 10.65 8.84
N LEU A 75 1.90 11.46 9.49
CA LEU A 75 2.85 12.36 8.82
C LEU A 75 4.07 11.63 8.26
N LEU A 76 4.38 10.43 8.77
CA LEU A 76 5.47 9.62 8.24
C LEU A 76 5.03 8.91 6.95
N PRO A 77 5.97 8.69 6.00
CA PRO A 77 5.65 7.98 4.79
C PRO A 77 5.08 6.59 5.13
N PRO A 78 4.03 6.16 4.42
CA PRO A 78 3.47 4.82 4.56
C PRO A 78 4.52 3.74 4.20
N SER A 79 4.45 2.59 4.86
CA SER A 79 5.21 1.40 4.48
C SER A 79 4.40 0.13 4.75
N LEU A 80 4.66 -0.94 4.00
CA LEU A 80 4.19 -2.30 4.25
C LEU A 80 4.47 -2.78 5.68
N ARG A 81 5.42 -2.17 6.39
CA ARG A 81 5.70 -2.44 7.81
C ARG A 81 4.59 -2.00 8.77
N ASP A 82 3.72 -1.09 8.36
CA ASP A 82 2.58 -0.63 9.16
C ASP A 82 1.38 -1.59 9.08
N PHE A 83 1.48 -2.65 8.28
CA PHE A 83 0.40 -3.58 8.01
C PHE A 83 0.79 -5.02 8.40
N MET A 84 -0.21 -5.78 8.83
CA MET A 84 -0.23 -7.24 8.88
C MET A 84 -1.13 -7.72 7.76
N LEU A 85 -0.54 -8.43 6.82
CA LEU A 85 -1.12 -8.74 5.52
C LEU A 85 -1.12 -10.25 5.34
N GLN A 86 -2.23 -10.81 4.90
CA GLN A 86 -2.33 -12.22 4.53
C GLN A 86 -2.37 -12.32 3.02
N HIS A 87 -1.61 -13.27 2.45
CA HIS A 87 -1.74 -13.53 1.02
C HIS A 87 -3.14 -14.07 0.70
N ASP A 88 -3.73 -13.51 -0.35
CA ASP A 88 -5.05 -13.88 -0.82
C ASP A 88 -4.94 -14.58 -2.19
N GLU A 89 -4.50 -13.84 -3.22
CA GLU A 89 -4.31 -14.39 -4.57
C GLU A 89 -3.26 -13.61 -5.37
N TYR A 90 -2.92 -14.13 -6.54
CA TYR A 90 -2.13 -13.45 -7.55
C TYR A 90 -3.05 -12.85 -8.62
N VAL A 91 -2.83 -11.58 -8.95
CA VAL A 91 -3.65 -10.83 -9.91
C VAL A 91 -2.79 -10.32 -11.06
N ASP A 92 -3.38 -10.17 -12.24
CA ASP A 92 -2.70 -9.53 -13.36
C ASP A 92 -2.45 -8.03 -13.03
N PRO A 93 -1.26 -7.47 -13.31
CA PRO A 93 -0.98 -6.05 -13.09
C PRO A 93 -2.01 -5.07 -13.68
N GLU A 94 -2.64 -5.39 -14.81
CA GLU A 94 -3.69 -4.56 -15.45
C GLU A 94 -4.95 -4.45 -14.59
N TYR A 95 -5.14 -5.36 -13.62
CA TYR A 95 -6.25 -5.29 -12.68
C TYR A 95 -6.32 -3.91 -11.99
N VAL A 96 -5.18 -3.28 -11.68
CA VAL A 96 -5.18 -1.98 -11.00
C VAL A 96 -5.67 -0.83 -11.88
N ILE A 97 -5.64 -0.99 -13.20
CA ILE A 97 -6.15 0.01 -14.15
C ILE A 97 -7.63 -0.26 -14.47
N GLN A 98 -8.02 -1.53 -14.55
CA GLN A 98 -9.36 -1.93 -14.95
C GLN A 98 -10.43 -1.66 -13.88
N ASN A 99 -10.03 -1.38 -12.63
CA ASN A 99 -10.93 -1.30 -11.49
C ASN A 99 -10.88 0.08 -10.80
N ASP A 100 -11.99 0.80 -10.83
CA ASP A 100 -12.14 2.14 -10.20
C ASP A 100 -12.04 2.11 -8.66
N HIS A 101 -12.25 0.95 -8.03
CA HIS A 101 -12.10 0.79 -6.58
C HIS A 101 -10.66 0.46 -6.17
N VAL A 102 -9.71 0.55 -7.08
CA VAL A 102 -8.27 0.40 -6.82
C VAL A 102 -7.59 1.76 -7.00
N SER A 103 -6.62 2.07 -6.15
CA SER A 103 -5.83 3.30 -6.29
C SER A 103 -4.42 3.14 -5.78
N LEU A 104 -3.49 3.83 -6.43
CA LEU A 104 -2.12 3.92 -5.96
C LEU A 104 -2.12 4.50 -4.55
N PHE A 105 -1.56 3.75 -3.62
CA PHE A 105 -1.51 4.14 -2.22
C PHE A 105 -0.16 4.72 -1.85
N PHE A 106 0.90 3.97 -2.13
CA PHE A 106 2.25 4.44 -1.91
C PHE A 106 3.29 3.60 -2.63
N PHE A 107 4.47 4.17 -2.79
CA PHE A 107 5.69 3.44 -3.09
C PHE A 107 6.36 3.06 -1.78
N ASP A 108 6.65 1.78 -1.57
CA ASP A 108 7.25 1.36 -0.30
C ASP A 108 8.70 1.89 -0.21
N PRO A 109 9.10 2.57 0.87
CA PRO A 109 10.44 3.14 0.97
C PRO A 109 11.53 2.09 1.26
N HIS A 110 11.15 0.85 1.56
CA HIS A 110 12.06 -0.22 1.96
C HIS A 110 12.08 -1.39 0.97
N GLN A 111 11.09 -1.45 0.09
CA GLN A 111 10.90 -2.49 -0.91
C GLN A 111 10.64 -1.80 -2.24
N ASP A 112 11.29 -2.22 -3.31
CA ASP A 112 11.14 -1.62 -4.65
C ASP A 112 9.81 -2.04 -5.30
N VAL A 113 8.70 -1.63 -4.67
CA VAL A 113 7.33 -2.05 -5.00
C VAL A 113 6.37 -0.87 -4.93
N ALA A 114 5.40 -0.88 -5.84
CA ALA A 114 4.23 -0.01 -5.80
C ALA A 114 3.08 -0.75 -5.09
N VAL A 115 2.42 -0.05 -4.18
CA VAL A 115 1.33 -0.59 -3.36
C VAL A 115 0.04 0.15 -3.70
N PHE A 116 -0.98 -0.61 -4.07
CA PHE A 116 -2.31 -0.12 -4.39
C PHE A 116 -3.28 -0.56 -3.31
N GLY A 117 -4.17 0.34 -2.90
CA GLY A 117 -5.28 0.04 -2.01
C GLY A 117 -6.52 -0.34 -2.81
N GLU A 118 -7.11 -1.49 -2.51
CA GLU A 118 -8.38 -1.94 -3.07
C GLU A 118 -9.49 -1.75 -2.03
N GLY A 119 -10.50 -0.95 -2.38
CA GLY A 119 -11.70 -0.73 -1.58
C GLY A 119 -12.84 -1.68 -1.94
N LYS A 120 -14.05 -1.37 -1.49
CA LYS A 120 -15.25 -2.12 -1.91
C LYS A 120 -15.59 -1.83 -3.38
N PRO A 121 -16.18 -2.78 -4.13
CA PRO A 121 -16.66 -2.50 -5.48
C PRO A 121 -17.58 -1.26 -5.52
N GLY A 122 -17.31 -0.36 -6.46
CA GLY A 122 -18.03 0.91 -6.62
C GLY A 122 -17.59 2.04 -5.67
N GLN A 123 -16.65 1.77 -4.76
CA GLN A 123 -16.08 2.80 -3.89
C GLN A 123 -14.96 3.56 -4.59
N LYS A 124 -15.09 4.88 -4.71
CA LYS A 124 -14.01 5.73 -5.22
C LYS A 124 -12.96 5.94 -4.12
N MET A 125 -11.74 5.50 -4.39
CA MET A 125 -10.66 5.53 -3.41
C MET A 125 -9.96 6.90 -3.32
N TRP A 126 -10.13 7.74 -4.34
CA TRP A 126 -9.61 9.12 -4.40
C TRP A 126 -10.62 10.19 -3.99
N HIS A 127 -11.88 9.82 -3.72
CA HIS A 127 -12.94 10.78 -3.43
C HIS A 127 -13.89 10.27 -2.36
N THR A 128 -14.08 11.06 -1.29
CA THR A 128 -15.00 10.73 -0.21
C THR A 128 -15.90 11.90 0.09
N ASP A 129 -17.18 11.60 0.32
CA ASP A 129 -18.16 12.59 0.79
C ASP A 129 -17.92 12.94 2.27
N THR A 130 -17.06 12.17 2.96
CA THR A 130 -16.74 12.34 4.38
C THR A 130 -15.74 13.46 4.67
N GLY A 131 -15.27 14.20 3.64
CA GLY A 131 -14.44 15.39 3.83
C GLY A 131 -13.03 15.10 4.34
N ASP A 132 -12.48 13.92 4.04
CA ASP A 132 -11.10 13.59 4.40
C ASP A 132 -10.15 14.56 3.67
N SER A 133 -9.41 15.38 4.43
CA SER A 133 -8.50 16.39 3.86
C SER A 133 -7.32 15.80 3.08
N PHE A 134 -7.07 14.50 3.21
CA PHE A 134 -5.93 13.81 2.60
C PHE A 134 -6.36 12.47 2.01
N ILE A 135 -6.06 12.26 0.72
CA ILE A 135 -6.32 11.00 0.00
C ILE A 135 -5.68 9.81 0.73
N SER A 136 -4.49 9.99 1.31
CA SER A 136 -3.82 8.94 2.06
C SER A 136 -4.66 8.42 3.25
N MET A 137 -5.42 9.30 3.92
CA MET A 137 -6.25 8.91 5.05
C MET A 137 -7.48 8.11 4.60
N THR A 138 -8.09 8.51 3.47
CA THR A 138 -9.11 7.74 2.77
C THR A 138 -8.61 6.34 2.42
N LEU A 139 -7.42 6.24 1.83
CA LEU A 139 -6.84 4.95 1.46
C LEU A 139 -6.56 4.07 2.69
N TYR A 140 -6.06 4.64 3.79
CA TYR A 140 -5.90 3.91 5.05
C TYR A 140 -7.22 3.37 5.62
N ARG A 141 -8.30 4.14 5.46
CA ARG A 141 -9.60 3.81 6.04
C ARG A 141 -10.36 2.76 5.24
N PHE A 142 -10.26 2.82 3.92
CA PHE A 142 -11.14 2.06 3.03
C PHE A 142 -10.46 0.89 2.32
N SER A 143 -9.13 0.80 2.34
CA SER A 143 -8.43 -0.34 1.75
C SER A 143 -8.75 -1.62 2.53
N GLN A 144 -9.37 -2.58 1.84
CA GLN A 144 -9.65 -3.92 2.36
C GLN A 144 -8.53 -4.90 1.98
N ARG A 145 -7.95 -4.70 0.81
CA ARG A 145 -6.81 -5.45 0.28
C ARG A 145 -5.75 -4.47 -0.21
N LEU A 146 -4.51 -4.91 -0.19
CA LEU A 146 -3.38 -4.23 -0.81
C LEU A 146 -2.89 -5.08 -1.97
N ILE A 147 -2.78 -4.46 -3.14
CA ILE A 147 -2.17 -5.10 -4.31
C ILE A 147 -0.73 -4.58 -4.39
N VAL A 148 0.22 -5.49 -4.33
CA VAL A 148 1.66 -5.19 -4.34
C VAL A 148 2.22 -5.65 -5.67
N MET A 149 2.82 -4.72 -6.41
CA MET A 149 3.50 -4.97 -7.68
C MET A 149 4.92 -4.44 -7.62
N ARG A 150 5.85 -5.05 -8.37
CA ARG A 150 7.22 -4.54 -8.42
C ARG A 150 7.27 -3.21 -9.16
N MET A 151 8.23 -2.36 -8.81
CA MET A 151 8.34 -1.02 -9.40
C MET A 151 8.55 -1.08 -10.92
N LYS A 152 9.35 -2.04 -11.41
CA LYS A 152 9.54 -2.27 -12.85
C LYS A 152 8.22 -2.57 -13.57
N GLU A 153 7.41 -3.48 -13.01
CA GLU A 153 6.10 -3.86 -13.56
C GLU A 153 5.16 -2.65 -13.60
N PHE A 154 5.19 -1.84 -12.55
CA PHE A 154 4.45 -0.59 -12.50
C PHE A 154 4.87 0.37 -13.61
N HIS A 155 6.17 0.53 -13.85
CA HIS A 155 6.67 1.38 -14.93
C HIS A 155 6.29 0.86 -16.32
N ASP A 156 6.41 -0.46 -16.55
CA ASP A 156 6.01 -1.09 -17.81
C ASP A 156 4.50 -0.90 -18.06
N LEU A 157 3.70 -1.04 -16.99
CA LEU A 157 2.27 -0.80 -17.01
C LEU A 157 1.95 0.66 -17.35
N CYS A 158 2.62 1.61 -16.71
CA CYS A 158 2.45 3.04 -17.01
C CYS A 158 2.85 3.37 -18.46
N ALA A 159 3.91 2.77 -18.98
CA ALA A 159 4.36 2.98 -20.36
C ALA A 159 3.39 2.41 -21.40
N SER A 160 2.56 1.44 -21.01
CA SER A 160 1.51 0.89 -21.89
C SER A 160 0.25 1.76 -21.97
N LEU A 161 0.09 2.72 -21.05
CA LEU A 161 -1.09 3.58 -21.03
C LEU A 161 -1.04 4.60 -22.17
N PRO A 162 -2.17 4.85 -22.84
CA PRO A 162 -2.24 5.86 -23.89
C PRO A 162 -2.06 7.25 -23.28
N ASP A 163 -1.41 8.15 -24.02
CA ASP A 163 -1.27 9.55 -23.60
C ASP A 163 -2.65 10.18 -23.34
N PRO A 164 -2.81 10.91 -22.22
CA PRO A 164 -4.08 11.50 -21.87
C PRO A 164 -4.49 12.54 -22.91
N LYS A 165 -5.67 12.32 -23.52
CA LYS A 165 -6.24 13.22 -24.54
C LYS A 165 -6.68 14.58 -23.97
N LYS A 166 -6.73 14.73 -22.64
CA LYS A 166 -7.10 15.96 -21.93
C LYS A 166 -5.93 16.44 -21.07
N SER A 167 -5.86 17.75 -20.84
CA SER A 167 -4.81 18.36 -20.01
C SER A 167 -4.80 17.75 -18.60
N ILE A 168 -3.67 17.15 -18.23
CA ILE A 168 -3.43 16.63 -16.89
C ILE A 168 -3.37 17.81 -15.91
N ILE A 169 -4.27 17.85 -14.93
CA ILE A 169 -4.20 18.83 -13.85
C ILE A 169 -3.23 18.26 -12.81
N SER A 170 -1.95 18.63 -12.91
CA SER A 170 -0.99 18.37 -11.83
C SER A 170 -1.31 19.24 -10.61
N LEU A 171 -1.82 18.62 -9.53
CA LEU A 171 -1.96 19.25 -8.22
C LEU A 171 -0.57 19.43 -7.56
N LYS A 172 0.26 20.32 -8.13
CA LYS A 172 1.66 20.52 -7.73
C LYS A 172 1.84 21.40 -6.49
N LYS A 173 0.81 21.62 -5.68
CA LYS A 173 0.84 22.62 -4.60
C LYS A 173 0.47 22.00 -3.25
N LEU A 174 1.44 21.32 -2.61
CA LEU A 174 1.59 21.37 -1.15
C LEU A 174 2.90 20.83 -0.55
N TYR A 175 3.81 20.19 -1.31
CA TYR A 175 5.14 19.87 -0.78
C TYR A 175 6.23 20.13 -1.82
N SER A 176 6.82 21.33 -1.74
CA SER A 176 8.19 21.57 -2.18
C SER A 176 9.09 20.81 -1.22
N LEU A 177 9.37 19.55 -1.54
CA LEU A 177 10.57 18.76 -1.20
C LEU A 177 10.29 17.31 -1.63
N SER A 178 11.09 16.83 -2.58
CA SER A 178 11.00 15.56 -3.33
C SER A 178 9.99 15.54 -4.49
N ASN A 179 10.54 15.55 -5.71
CA ASN A 179 9.84 15.36 -6.97
C ASN A 179 9.10 14.02 -6.97
N LEU A 180 7.77 14.06 -6.90
CA LEU A 180 6.95 12.90 -7.25
C LEU A 180 5.71 13.39 -7.99
N THR A 181 5.70 13.16 -9.30
CA THR A 181 4.56 13.40 -10.17
C THR A 181 3.56 12.28 -9.93
N ILE A 182 2.47 12.57 -9.25
CA ILE A 182 1.32 11.66 -9.16
C ILE A 182 0.42 11.96 -10.36
N LEU A 183 0.27 10.98 -11.26
CA LEU A 183 -0.76 10.97 -12.29
C LEU A 183 -2.09 10.52 -11.64
N ILE A 184 -3.15 11.32 -11.82
CA ILE A 184 -4.55 10.94 -11.58
C ILE A 184 -5.16 10.56 -12.93
#